data_AF-A0A9Q4WVU9-F1
#
_entry.id   AF-A0A9Q4WVU9-F1
#
_cell.length_a   1.000
_cell.length_b   1.000
_cell.length_c   1.000
_cell.angle_alpha   90.00
_cell.angle_beta   90.00
_cell.angle_gamma   90.00
#
_symmetry.space_group_name_H-M   'P 1'
#
loop_
_entity.id
_entity.type
_entity.pdbx_description
1 polymer ?
#
loop_
_entity_poly.entity_id
_entity_poly.type
_entity_poly.pdbx_seq_one_letter_code
_entity_poly.pdbx_strand_id
1 'polypeptide(L)'
;MKNRDKLVSFAAKLASQIKIYTRSNLNDLSTAQEISLLPLINYAWGEQFENMNKVSQNYPGFDYGQPVKRLGLQMTATVAKKKYQNTLDKLRNNKELKGKFDEVWFFVLTAERLPDNVREYSEDFCCKYYTLYDLVEMVMAQPLAFQCEFLLLAEQEYSDYFSPSVVSSNQGYSVSKNIPVPFDLGLFNSLIETNEWFDDVAKGERDVHEFIEIFKRTLRQCTFPARSLLSKIISEIDSPKGISTKIEFPEKLLYGPLSIDERNYSVFSNDLDNLFDMGLIERWNNSVGMYTVGDDAYFESERMICLEFKKFEPEMNLYAALFIFYKMYHDINKLALAIENNDFSLLADGACQNP
;
A
#
# COMPACT_ATOMS: atom_id res chain seq x y z
N MET A 1 26.55 -13.69 2.57
CA MET A 1 25.38 -14.23 1.82
C MET A 1 24.08 -13.65 2.33
N LYS A 2 23.68 -13.88 3.58
CA LYS A 2 22.37 -13.44 4.13
C LYS A 2 21.99 -11.96 3.90
N ASN A 3 22.93 -11.01 4.07
CA ASN A 3 22.66 -9.58 3.83
C ASN A 3 22.51 -9.24 2.34
N ARG A 4 23.31 -9.89 1.48
CA ARG A 4 23.21 -9.72 0.02
C ARG A 4 21.84 -10.19 -0.48
N ASP A 5 21.39 -11.35 -0.01
CA ASP A 5 20.10 -11.91 -0.42
C ASP A 5 18.94 -11.01 0.01
N LYS A 6 19.00 -10.46 1.24
CA LYS A 6 18.03 -9.45 1.72
C LYS A 6 18.02 -8.19 0.85
N LEU A 7 19.19 -7.61 0.56
CA LEU A 7 19.31 -6.38 -0.22
C LEU A 7 18.90 -6.56 -1.68
N VAL A 8 19.29 -7.68 -2.31
CA VAL A 8 18.87 -8.02 -3.67
C VAL A 8 17.36 -8.24 -3.73
N SER A 9 16.78 -8.93 -2.73
CA SER A 9 15.33 -9.12 -2.65
C SER A 9 14.59 -7.79 -2.50
N PHE A 10 15.07 -6.91 -1.62
CA PHE A 10 14.54 -5.56 -1.46
C PHE A 10 14.58 -4.77 -2.77
N ALA A 11 15.75 -4.68 -3.41
CA ALA A 11 15.95 -3.94 -4.66
C ALA A 11 15.07 -4.47 -5.80
N ALA A 12 14.95 -5.79 -5.94
CA ALA A 12 14.12 -6.42 -6.98
C ALA A 12 12.63 -6.15 -6.76
N LYS A 13 12.14 -6.29 -5.52
CA LYS A 13 10.74 -5.99 -5.16
C LYS A 13 10.42 -4.51 -5.44
N LEU A 14 11.29 -3.60 -5.00
CA LEU A 14 11.10 -2.16 -5.17
C LEU A 14 11.09 -1.77 -6.66
N ALA A 15 12.05 -2.25 -7.44
CA ALA A 15 12.11 -2.00 -8.89
C ALA A 15 10.86 -2.51 -9.63
N SER A 16 10.38 -3.70 -9.26
CA SER A 16 9.20 -4.32 -9.87
C SER A 16 7.94 -3.50 -9.59
N GLN A 17 7.73 -3.09 -8.34
CA GLN A 17 6.59 -2.26 -7.95
C GLN A 17 6.59 -0.92 -8.68
N ILE A 18 7.72 -0.21 -8.69
CA ILE A 18 7.85 1.08 -9.37
C ILE A 18 7.57 0.97 -10.87
N LYS A 19 8.07 -0.09 -11.52
CA LYS A 19 7.82 -0.37 -12.95
C LYS A 19 6.34 -0.62 -13.24
N ILE A 20 5.64 -1.31 -12.34
CA ILE A 20 4.20 -1.57 -12.45
C ILE A 20 3.41 -0.27 -12.30
N TYR A 21 3.67 0.53 -11.27
CA TYR A 21 2.94 1.79 -11.03
C TYR A 21 3.14 2.82 -12.15
N THR A 22 4.34 2.90 -12.72
CA THR A 22 4.65 3.78 -13.85
C THR A 22 3.87 3.38 -15.11
N ARG A 23 3.58 2.09 -15.32
CA ARG A 23 2.78 1.60 -16.47
C ARG A 23 1.28 1.81 -16.28
N SER A 24 0.81 1.87 -15.04
CA SER A 24 -0.61 2.05 -14.69
C SER A 24 -1.05 3.51 -14.55
N ASN A 25 -0.21 4.50 -14.93
CA ASN A 25 -0.45 5.94 -14.76
C ASN A 25 -0.70 6.38 -13.28
N LEU A 26 -0.25 5.59 -12.30
CA LEU A 26 -0.38 5.89 -10.86
C LEU A 26 0.85 6.65 -10.34
N ASN A 27 1.04 7.88 -10.82
CA ASN A 27 2.25 8.69 -10.57
C ASN A 27 2.42 9.15 -9.10
N ASP A 28 1.34 9.18 -8.31
CA ASP A 28 1.39 9.63 -6.91
C ASP A 28 2.11 8.61 -6.01
N LEU A 29 1.98 7.32 -6.31
CA LEU A 29 2.61 6.25 -5.52
C LEU A 29 4.10 6.10 -5.86
N SER A 30 4.50 6.32 -7.12
CA SER A 30 5.92 6.40 -7.49
C SER A 30 6.61 7.57 -6.80
N THR A 31 5.92 8.71 -6.63
CA THR A 31 6.44 9.88 -5.91
C THR A 31 6.65 9.57 -4.42
N ALA A 32 5.71 8.88 -3.78
CA ALA A 32 5.86 8.45 -2.38
C ALA A 32 7.02 7.45 -2.18
N GLN A 33 7.23 6.54 -3.13
CA GLN A 33 8.35 5.60 -3.12
C GLN A 33 9.70 6.28 -3.37
N GLU A 34 9.75 7.30 -4.23
CA GLU A 34 10.94 8.13 -4.44
C GLU A 34 11.32 8.92 -3.18
N ILE A 35 10.34 9.49 -2.48
CA ILE A 35 10.55 10.23 -1.23
C ILE A 35 11.13 9.31 -0.14
N SER A 36 10.63 8.08 -0.04
CA SER A 36 11.05 7.11 0.97
C SER A 36 12.42 6.48 0.67
N LEU A 37 12.89 6.56 -0.58
CA LEU A 37 14.20 6.01 -0.99
C LEU A 37 15.34 7.00 -0.77
N LEU A 38 15.03 8.30 -0.69
CA LEU A 38 16.02 9.36 -0.50
C LEU A 38 16.87 9.18 0.77
N PRO A 39 16.32 8.83 1.96
CA PRO A 39 17.12 8.57 3.15
C PRO A 39 18.15 7.44 2.95
N LEU A 40 17.78 6.39 2.22
CA LEU A 40 18.67 5.27 1.91
C LEU A 40 19.80 5.68 0.96
N ILE A 41 19.50 6.49 -0.07
CA ILE A 41 20.51 7.02 -0.99
C ILE A 41 21.49 7.93 -0.25
N ASN A 42 20.97 8.83 0.60
CA ASN A 42 21.78 9.71 1.43
C ASN A 42 22.73 8.91 2.34
N TYR A 43 22.21 7.92 3.05
CA TYR A 43 23.02 7.10 3.94
C TYR A 43 24.06 6.25 3.17
N ALA A 44 23.66 5.68 2.03
CA ALA A 44 24.54 4.90 1.16
C ALA A 44 25.78 5.71 0.70
N TRP A 45 25.57 6.88 0.11
CA TRP A 45 26.67 7.66 -0.45
C TRP A 45 27.24 8.72 0.49
N GLY A 46 26.75 8.81 1.73
CA GLY A 46 27.15 9.85 2.68
C GLY A 46 26.77 11.26 2.21
N GLU A 47 25.63 11.36 1.54
CA GLU A 47 25.10 12.60 0.98
C GLU A 47 23.90 13.11 1.78
N GLN A 48 23.51 14.36 1.50
CA GLN A 48 22.42 15.07 2.18
C GLN A 48 21.58 15.82 1.15
N PHE A 49 21.00 15.05 0.23
CA PHE A 49 20.02 15.55 -0.71
C PHE A 49 18.74 15.97 0.00
N GLU A 50 18.22 17.13 -0.38
CA GLU A 50 16.95 17.66 0.09
C GLU A 50 15.96 17.77 -1.07
N ASN A 51 14.66 17.66 -0.76
CA ASN A 51 13.60 17.81 -1.75
C ASN A 51 13.50 19.27 -2.21
N MET A 52 13.79 19.53 -3.49
CA MET A 52 13.83 20.88 -4.03
C MET A 52 12.44 21.51 -4.17
N ASN A 53 11.37 20.70 -4.19
CA ASN A 53 9.99 21.21 -4.15
C ASN A 53 9.64 21.88 -2.82
N LYS A 54 10.41 21.67 -1.73
CA LYS A 54 10.28 22.44 -0.48
C LYS A 54 10.87 23.85 -0.61
N VAL A 55 11.79 24.07 -1.55
CA VAL A 55 12.46 25.36 -1.79
C VAL A 55 11.65 26.20 -2.78
N SER A 56 11.10 25.58 -3.83
CA SER A 56 10.17 26.21 -4.77
C SER A 56 9.26 25.14 -5.39
N GLN A 57 7.94 25.34 -5.36
CA GLN A 57 7.01 24.43 -6.02
C GLN A 57 7.36 24.31 -7.51
N ASN A 58 7.53 23.07 -8.00
CA ASN A 58 7.94 22.73 -9.36
C ASN A 58 9.37 23.18 -9.70
N TYR A 59 10.34 22.84 -8.84
CA TYR A 59 11.74 23.17 -9.08
C TYR A 59 12.21 22.61 -10.44
N PRO A 60 12.80 23.43 -11.32
CA PRO A 60 13.10 23.01 -12.67
C PRO A 60 14.30 22.06 -12.74
N GLY A 61 14.13 20.90 -13.38
CA GLY A 61 15.24 20.02 -13.78
C GLY A 61 15.33 18.72 -12.99
N PHE A 62 15.56 18.77 -11.68
CA PHE A 62 15.74 17.58 -10.83
C PHE A 62 14.89 17.65 -9.55
N ASP A 63 14.62 16.49 -8.95
CA ASP A 63 13.69 16.32 -7.83
C ASP A 63 14.34 16.68 -6.48
N TYR A 64 15.65 16.43 -6.37
CA TYR A 64 16.42 16.62 -5.14
C TYR A 64 17.76 17.32 -5.42
N GLY A 65 18.31 17.98 -4.40
CA GLY A 65 19.57 18.71 -4.56
C GLY A 65 20.33 18.88 -3.25
N GLN A 66 21.64 19.06 -3.38
CA GLN A 66 22.57 19.36 -2.30
C GLN A 66 23.37 20.61 -2.68
N PRO A 67 22.83 21.81 -2.40
CA PRO A 67 23.39 23.07 -2.90
C PRO A 67 24.84 23.31 -2.47
N VAL A 68 25.22 22.88 -1.26
CA VAL A 68 26.59 23.05 -0.73
C VAL A 68 27.64 22.34 -1.59
N LYS A 69 27.32 21.14 -2.09
CA LYS A 69 28.19 20.38 -2.99
C LYS A 69 27.92 20.67 -4.47
N ARG A 70 26.97 21.56 -4.78
CA ARG A 70 26.56 21.87 -6.16
C ARG A 70 26.18 20.61 -6.93
N LEU A 71 25.45 19.71 -6.25
CA LEU A 71 25.09 18.39 -6.72
C LEU A 71 23.56 18.25 -6.82
N GLY A 72 23.07 17.84 -8.00
CA GLY A 72 21.64 17.58 -8.24
C GLY A 72 21.35 16.09 -8.36
N LEU A 73 20.15 15.66 -7.99
CA LEU A 73 19.69 14.27 -8.08
C LEU A 73 18.30 14.23 -8.72
N GLN A 74 18.20 13.55 -9.85
CA GLN A 74 16.93 13.18 -10.45
C GLN A 74 16.66 11.69 -10.23
N MET A 75 15.47 11.38 -9.71
CA MET A 75 15.01 10.01 -9.57
C MET A 75 14.06 9.68 -10.71
N THR A 76 14.17 8.49 -11.28
CA THR A 76 13.23 8.10 -12.33
C THR A 76 13.06 6.60 -12.53
N ALA A 77 11.81 6.19 -12.75
CA ALA A 77 11.47 4.85 -13.22
C ALA A 77 11.72 4.62 -14.73
N THR A 78 11.92 5.69 -15.51
CA THR A 78 12.00 5.59 -16.98
C THR A 78 13.44 5.57 -17.47
N VAL A 79 13.83 4.46 -18.11
CA VAL A 79 15.10 4.36 -18.83
C VAL A 79 14.95 5.00 -20.21
N ALA A 80 15.14 6.32 -20.31
CA ALA A 80 15.05 7.02 -21.59
C ALA A 80 16.07 8.14 -21.70
N LYS A 81 16.99 8.02 -22.67
CA LYS A 81 18.02 9.03 -22.97
C LYS A 81 17.44 10.44 -23.14
N LYS A 82 16.30 10.54 -23.83
CA LYS A 82 15.57 11.81 -24.01
C LYS A 82 15.15 12.46 -22.68
N LYS A 83 14.87 11.67 -21.65
CA LYS A 83 14.52 12.18 -20.31
C LYS A 83 15.73 12.83 -19.64
N TYR A 84 16.91 12.22 -19.74
CA TYR A 84 18.16 12.79 -19.21
C TYR A 84 18.54 14.07 -19.95
N GLN A 85 18.45 14.05 -21.30
CA GLN A 85 18.67 15.24 -22.13
C GLN A 85 17.75 16.40 -21.74
N ASN A 86 16.44 16.13 -21.63
CA ASN A 86 15.47 17.14 -21.21
C ASN A 86 15.79 17.75 -19.85
N THR A 87 16.28 16.95 -18.89
CA THR A 87 16.70 17.45 -17.58
C THR A 87 17.91 18.36 -17.69
N LEU A 88 18.96 17.92 -18.40
CA LEU A 88 20.18 18.73 -18.59
C LEU A 88 19.88 20.03 -19.35
N ASP A 89 19.01 19.98 -20.36
CA ASP A 89 18.58 21.16 -21.11
C ASP A 89 17.79 22.13 -20.24
N LYS A 90 16.92 21.64 -19.34
CA LYS A 90 16.23 22.49 -18.36
C LYS A 90 17.21 23.21 -17.45
N LEU A 91 18.26 22.52 -16.98
CA LEU A 91 19.30 23.13 -16.14
C LEU A 91 20.13 24.16 -16.89
N ARG A 92 20.55 23.83 -18.12
CA ARG A 92 21.36 24.71 -18.98
C ARG A 92 20.62 26.00 -19.31
N ASN A 93 19.34 25.88 -19.66
CA ASN A 93 18.53 27.00 -20.16
C ASN A 93 17.88 27.82 -19.04
N ASN A 94 17.85 27.31 -17.80
CA ASN A 94 17.31 28.05 -16.67
C ASN A 94 18.34 29.03 -16.09
N LYS A 95 18.06 30.33 -16.26
CA LYS A 95 18.92 31.43 -15.78
C LYS A 95 19.14 31.42 -14.27
N GLU A 96 18.19 30.93 -13.49
CA GLU A 96 18.26 30.91 -12.01
C GLU A 96 19.04 29.71 -11.48
N LEU A 97 19.20 28.65 -12.27
CA LEU A 97 19.94 27.43 -11.92
C LEU A 97 21.34 27.38 -12.53
N LYS A 98 21.60 28.22 -13.52
CA LYS A 98 22.86 28.30 -14.22
C LYS A 98 24.03 28.48 -13.24
N GLY A 99 24.98 27.55 -13.28
CA GLY A 99 26.16 27.59 -12.42
C GLY A 99 25.88 27.38 -10.94
N LYS A 100 24.74 26.77 -10.56
CA LYS A 100 24.48 26.30 -9.19
C LYS A 100 24.83 24.82 -8.97
N PHE A 101 24.89 24.06 -10.06
CA PHE A 101 25.15 22.62 -10.03
C PHE A 101 26.19 22.28 -11.08
N ASP A 102 27.23 21.52 -10.69
CA ASP A 102 28.30 21.06 -11.57
C ASP A 102 28.19 19.55 -11.82
N GLU A 103 27.51 18.84 -10.92
CA GLU A 103 27.32 17.39 -10.98
C GLU A 103 25.84 17.05 -10.90
N VAL A 104 25.40 16.08 -11.72
CA VAL A 104 24.01 15.60 -11.79
C VAL A 104 23.99 14.08 -11.69
N TRP A 105 23.28 13.57 -10.71
CA TRP A 105 23.02 12.15 -10.53
C TRP A 105 21.67 11.79 -11.12
N PHE A 106 21.65 10.77 -11.96
CA PHE A 106 20.43 10.12 -12.42
C PHE A 106 20.30 8.79 -11.69
N PHE A 107 19.36 8.71 -10.77
CA PHE A 107 19.05 7.48 -10.06
C PHE A 107 17.86 6.80 -10.71
N VAL A 108 18.12 5.71 -11.42
CA VAL A 108 17.12 4.99 -12.19
C VAL A 108 16.60 3.82 -11.37
N LEU A 109 15.29 3.78 -11.16
CA LEU A 109 14.60 2.85 -10.26
C LEU A 109 14.41 1.48 -10.92
N THR A 110 15.54 0.87 -11.29
CA THR A 110 15.64 -0.46 -11.89
C THR A 110 16.64 -1.31 -11.11
N ALA A 111 16.39 -2.62 -11.03
CA ALA A 111 17.32 -3.60 -10.47
C ALA A 111 18.34 -4.11 -11.52
N GLU A 112 18.30 -3.58 -12.74
CA GLU A 112 19.22 -3.92 -13.82
C GLU A 112 20.28 -2.84 -14.00
N ARG A 113 21.47 -3.21 -14.47
CA ARG A 113 22.49 -2.23 -14.86
C ARG A 113 22.01 -1.42 -16.06
N LEU A 114 22.26 -0.12 -16.03
CA LEU A 114 21.96 0.76 -17.16
C LEU A 114 22.90 0.48 -18.35
N PRO A 115 22.34 0.20 -19.54
CA PRO A 115 23.12 0.14 -20.78
C PRO A 115 23.85 1.47 -21.06
N ASP A 116 25.05 1.42 -21.65
CA ASP A 116 25.81 2.65 -21.92
C ASP A 116 25.15 3.54 -22.98
N ASN A 117 24.41 2.95 -23.92
CA ASN A 117 23.75 3.66 -25.02
C ASN A 117 22.56 4.55 -24.59
N VAL A 118 22.03 4.35 -23.38
CA VAL A 118 20.95 5.19 -22.84
C VAL A 118 21.47 6.35 -22.00
N ARG A 119 22.76 6.37 -21.67
CA ARG A 119 23.38 7.45 -20.91
C ARG A 119 23.62 8.66 -21.80
N GLU A 120 23.54 9.83 -21.18
CA GLU A 120 23.94 11.10 -21.78
C GLU A 120 25.15 11.66 -21.06
N TYR A 121 26.14 12.08 -21.85
CA TYR A 121 27.34 12.73 -21.34
C TYR A 121 27.31 14.18 -21.83
N SER A 122 27.32 15.11 -20.88
CA SER A 122 27.33 16.54 -21.14
C SER A 122 28.72 17.09 -20.87
N GLU A 123 29.16 18.05 -21.69
CA GLU A 123 30.38 18.83 -21.40
C GLU A 123 30.16 19.80 -20.23
N ASP A 124 28.91 20.22 -20.01
CA ASP A 124 28.55 21.22 -19.00
C ASP A 124 28.40 20.64 -17.58
N PHE A 125 28.18 19.33 -17.45
CA PHE A 125 27.84 18.68 -16.19
C PHE A 125 28.52 17.33 -16.05
N CYS A 126 29.11 17.05 -14.89
CA CYS A 126 29.53 15.70 -14.54
C CYS A 126 28.28 14.85 -14.30
N CYS A 127 27.97 13.92 -15.20
CA CYS A 127 26.78 13.07 -15.09
C CYS A 127 27.16 11.70 -14.50
N LYS A 128 26.51 11.31 -13.41
CA LYS A 128 26.61 9.95 -12.85
C LYS A 128 25.28 9.24 -12.90
N TYR A 129 25.33 7.94 -13.13
CA TYR A 129 24.15 7.09 -13.31
C TYR A 129 24.20 5.98 -12.29
N TYR A 130 23.14 5.87 -11.50
CA TYR A 130 23.00 4.86 -10.45
C TYR A 130 21.68 4.13 -10.60
N THR A 131 21.66 2.89 -10.14
CA THR A 131 20.49 2.03 -10.13
C THR A 131 20.30 1.40 -8.75
N LEU A 132 19.18 0.70 -8.54
CA LEU A 132 19.01 -0.10 -7.33
C LEU A 132 20.04 -1.23 -7.25
N TYR A 133 20.52 -1.73 -8.40
CA TYR A 133 21.65 -2.65 -8.44
C TYR A 133 22.93 -2.00 -7.90
N ASP A 134 23.24 -0.78 -8.33
CA ASP A 134 24.45 -0.07 -7.89
C ASP A 134 24.38 0.29 -6.40
N LEU A 135 23.19 0.59 -5.88
CA LEU A 135 22.94 0.75 -4.44
C LEU A 135 23.29 -0.52 -3.67
N VAL A 136 22.82 -1.69 -4.12
CA VAL A 136 23.15 -2.97 -3.50
C VAL A 136 24.65 -3.22 -3.53
N GLU A 137 25.31 -3.08 -4.68
CA GLU A 137 26.75 -3.31 -4.79
C GLU A 137 27.56 -2.34 -3.92
N MET A 138 27.15 -1.06 -3.84
CA MET A 138 27.80 -0.08 -2.98
C MET A 138 27.72 -0.52 -1.51
N VAL A 139 26.51 -0.82 -1.01
CA VAL A 139 26.32 -1.27 0.38
C VAL A 139 27.14 -2.53 0.65
N MET A 140 27.12 -3.49 -0.29
CA MET A 140 27.87 -4.75 -0.16
C MET A 140 29.39 -4.58 -0.16
N ALA A 141 29.91 -3.47 -0.71
CA ALA A 141 31.33 -3.13 -0.67
C ALA A 141 31.78 -2.52 0.67
N GLN A 142 30.84 -2.08 1.51
CA GLN A 142 31.12 -1.48 2.82
C GLN A 142 31.34 -2.53 3.92
N PRO A 143 31.91 -2.15 5.08
CA PRO A 143 32.03 -3.05 6.22
C PRO A 143 30.68 -3.60 6.70
N LEU A 144 30.70 -4.77 7.33
CA LEU A 144 29.48 -5.47 7.78
C LEU A 144 28.60 -4.60 8.71
N ALA A 145 29.21 -3.78 9.57
CA ALA A 145 28.48 -2.86 10.45
C ALA A 145 27.61 -1.88 9.65
N PHE A 146 28.19 -1.25 8.62
CA PHE A 146 27.46 -0.36 7.71
C PHE A 146 26.34 -1.09 6.98
N GLN A 147 26.59 -2.32 6.51
CA GLN A 147 25.55 -3.13 5.85
C GLN A 147 24.36 -3.40 6.78
N CYS A 148 24.61 -3.69 8.06
CA CYS A 148 23.57 -3.93 9.05
C CYS A 148 22.80 -2.65 9.39
N GLU A 149 23.48 -1.53 9.56
CA GLU A 149 22.84 -0.22 9.79
C GLU A 149 21.98 0.21 8.59
N PHE A 150 22.49 0.05 7.36
CA PHE A 150 21.73 0.29 6.15
C PHE A 150 20.46 -0.57 6.11
N LEU A 151 20.59 -1.86 6.42
CA LEU A 151 19.45 -2.79 6.45
C LEU A 151 18.42 -2.41 7.52
N LEU A 152 18.84 -1.94 8.69
CA LEU A 152 17.93 -1.46 9.73
C LEU A 152 17.17 -0.21 9.27
N LEU A 153 17.86 0.74 8.63
CA LEU A 153 17.23 1.93 8.06
C LEU A 153 16.24 1.54 6.94
N ALA A 154 16.62 0.59 6.09
CA ALA A 154 15.74 0.07 5.05
C ALA A 154 14.55 -0.71 5.64
N GLU A 155 14.73 -1.44 6.73
CA GLU A 155 13.66 -2.11 7.49
C GLU A 155 12.72 -1.11 8.19
N GLN A 156 13.20 0.08 8.56
CA GLN A 156 12.35 1.14 9.13
C GLN A 156 11.50 1.84 8.08
N GLU A 157 12.09 2.17 6.93
CA GLU A 157 11.41 2.87 5.83
C GLU A 157 10.59 1.91 4.94
N TYR A 158 10.94 0.62 4.92
CA TYR A 158 10.38 -0.41 4.04
C TYR A 158 10.20 -1.76 4.75
N SER A 159 9.65 -1.76 5.98
CA SER A 159 9.46 -2.95 6.82
C SER A 159 8.87 -4.17 6.09
N ASP A 160 7.93 -3.95 5.17
CA ASP A 160 7.27 -4.98 4.36
C ASP A 160 8.22 -5.73 3.40
N TYR A 161 9.37 -5.15 3.10
CA TYR A 161 10.31 -5.70 2.13
C TYR A 161 11.31 -6.69 2.75
N PHE A 162 11.45 -6.70 4.09
CA PHE A 162 12.57 -7.33 4.80
C PHE A 162 12.22 -8.42 5.84
N SER A 163 10.94 -8.69 6.11
CA SER A 163 10.48 -9.64 7.15
C SER A 163 11.10 -11.07 7.02
N PRO A 164 11.79 -11.61 8.06
CA PRO A 164 12.16 -13.02 8.17
C PRO A 164 11.21 -13.79 9.10
N SER A 165 10.71 -14.94 8.64
CA SER A 165 9.95 -15.93 9.41
C SER A 165 10.70 -16.43 10.65
N VAL A 166 10.10 -16.23 11.82
CA VAL A 166 10.63 -16.69 13.12
C VAL A 166 10.00 -18.04 13.47
N VAL A 167 10.76 -19.13 13.40
CA VAL A 167 10.66 -20.25 14.35
C VAL A 167 12.03 -20.93 14.47
N SER A 168 12.61 -20.98 15.66
CA SER A 168 13.84 -21.72 15.97
C SER A 168 13.58 -23.03 16.72
N SER A 169 14.24 -24.09 16.21
CA SER A 169 14.83 -25.27 16.87
C SER A 169 13.94 -26.30 17.60
N ASN A 170 13.83 -27.55 17.10
CA ASN A 170 14.82 -28.63 17.34
C ASN A 170 14.43 -30.00 16.71
N GLN A 171 15.47 -30.73 16.28
CA GLN A 171 15.61 -32.17 15.94
C GLN A 171 15.16 -32.72 14.56
N GLY A 172 16.16 -33.23 13.82
CA GLY A 172 16.04 -34.40 12.92
C GLY A 172 16.18 -34.14 11.43
N TYR A 173 17.35 -34.43 10.85
CA TYR A 173 17.55 -34.46 9.39
C TYR A 173 16.64 -35.51 8.71
N SER A 174 15.70 -35.07 7.86
CA SER A 174 15.39 -35.73 6.58
C SER A 174 14.74 -34.73 5.61
N VAL A 175 15.03 -34.89 4.33
CA VAL A 175 14.89 -33.92 3.24
C VAL A 175 13.44 -33.74 2.78
N SER A 176 13.07 -32.46 2.64
CA SER A 176 11.98 -31.84 1.85
C SER A 176 10.68 -32.62 1.64
N LYS A 177 9.58 -32.11 2.20
CA LYS A 177 8.28 -32.06 1.50
C LYS A 177 7.43 -30.91 2.04
N ASN A 178 7.13 -30.00 1.11
CA ASN A 178 6.02 -29.07 1.06
C ASN A 178 5.78 -28.13 2.25
N ILE A 179 6.37 -26.94 2.17
CA ILE A 179 5.53 -25.74 2.26
C ILE A 179 5.96 -24.77 1.13
N PRO A 180 5.37 -24.84 -0.07
CA PRO A 180 5.25 -23.67 -0.92
C PRO A 180 4.17 -22.76 -0.33
N VAL A 181 4.63 -21.55 0.03
CA VAL A 181 3.99 -20.21 0.06
C VAL A 181 2.57 -20.10 -0.52
N PRO A 182 1.74 -19.12 -0.09
CA PRO A 182 0.88 -18.53 -1.11
C PRO A 182 0.64 -17.01 -1.06
N PHE A 183 0.23 -16.60 -2.25
CA PHE A 183 -0.27 -15.34 -2.74
C PHE A 183 -1.76 -15.28 -2.37
N ASP A 184 -2.11 -14.42 -1.42
CA ASP A 184 -3.34 -14.52 -0.62
C ASP A 184 -4.62 -14.25 -1.44
N LEU A 185 -4.55 -13.58 -2.59
CA LEU A 185 -5.70 -13.45 -3.49
C LEU A 185 -6.08 -14.79 -4.14
N GLY A 186 -5.13 -15.68 -4.45
CA GLY A 186 -5.43 -17.02 -4.97
C GLY A 186 -6.17 -17.88 -3.94
N LEU A 187 -5.78 -17.76 -2.66
CA LEU A 187 -6.50 -18.39 -1.55
C LEU A 187 -7.88 -17.76 -1.35
N PHE A 188 -7.99 -16.44 -1.50
CA PHE A 188 -9.27 -15.75 -1.42
C PHE A 188 -10.22 -16.17 -2.55
N ASN A 189 -9.73 -16.25 -3.79
CA ASN A 189 -10.49 -16.76 -4.94
C ASN A 189 -10.90 -18.23 -4.76
N SER A 190 -10.04 -19.04 -4.14
CA SER A 190 -10.39 -20.43 -3.80
C SER A 190 -11.48 -20.50 -2.73
N LEU A 191 -11.44 -19.62 -1.72
CA LEU A 191 -12.45 -19.55 -0.66
C LEU A 191 -13.83 -19.15 -1.20
N ILE A 192 -13.88 -18.21 -2.15
CA ILE A 192 -15.13 -17.75 -2.77
C ILE A 192 -15.52 -18.56 -4.01
N GLU A 193 -14.79 -19.64 -4.28
CA GLU A 193 -15.06 -20.60 -5.36
C GLU A 193 -15.13 -19.92 -6.75
N THR A 194 -14.26 -18.93 -7.02
CA THR A 194 -14.29 -18.13 -8.26
C THR A 194 -14.35 -18.99 -9.53
N ASN A 195 -13.70 -20.14 -9.56
CA ASN A 195 -13.69 -21.05 -10.70
C ASN A 195 -15.06 -21.68 -11.02
N GLU A 196 -15.99 -21.73 -10.06
CA GLU A 196 -17.36 -22.24 -10.28
C GLU A 196 -18.26 -21.20 -10.96
N TRP A 197 -17.87 -19.93 -10.94
CA TRP A 197 -18.64 -18.80 -11.50
C TRP A 197 -18.14 -18.35 -12.87
N PHE A 198 -16.93 -18.73 -13.28
CA PHE A 198 -16.30 -18.27 -14.52
C PHE A 198 -15.66 -19.41 -15.31
N ASP A 199 -16.00 -19.52 -16.59
CA ASP A 199 -15.34 -20.43 -17.53
C ASP A 199 -13.84 -20.10 -17.72
N ASP A 200 -13.51 -18.80 -17.68
CA ASP A 200 -12.14 -18.28 -17.66
C ASP A 200 -11.78 -17.85 -16.23
N VAL A 201 -11.09 -18.72 -15.50
CA VAL A 201 -10.70 -18.48 -14.11
C VAL A 201 -9.87 -17.20 -13.96
N ALA A 202 -8.97 -16.91 -14.90
CA ALA A 202 -8.14 -15.70 -14.84
C ALA A 202 -8.97 -14.43 -15.01
N LYS A 203 -10.07 -14.49 -15.76
CA LYS A 203 -11.04 -13.38 -15.83
C LYS A 203 -11.78 -13.22 -14.50
N GLY A 204 -12.20 -14.31 -13.86
CA GLY A 204 -12.83 -14.28 -12.54
C GLY A 204 -11.92 -13.69 -11.47
N GLU A 205 -10.64 -14.12 -11.43
CA GLU A 205 -9.65 -13.59 -10.48
C GLU A 205 -9.40 -12.09 -10.66
N ARG A 206 -9.35 -11.61 -11.92
CA ARG A 206 -9.26 -10.17 -12.23
C ARG A 206 -10.49 -9.40 -11.77
N ASP A 207 -11.68 -9.95 -11.97
CA ASP A 207 -12.95 -9.31 -11.60
C ASP A 207 -13.15 -9.24 -10.07
N VAL A 208 -12.69 -10.27 -9.34
CA VAL A 208 -12.61 -10.25 -7.88
C VAL A 208 -11.60 -9.21 -7.39
N HIS A 209 -10.40 -9.15 -8.00
CA HIS A 209 -9.40 -8.14 -7.68
C HIS A 209 -9.93 -6.72 -7.92
N GLU A 210 -10.56 -6.47 -9.07
CA GLU A 210 -11.16 -5.16 -9.38
C GLU A 210 -12.22 -4.76 -8.36
N PHE A 211 -13.03 -5.72 -7.91
CA PHE A 211 -14.04 -5.49 -6.87
C PHE A 211 -13.42 -5.10 -5.52
N ILE A 212 -12.32 -5.75 -5.11
CA ILE A 212 -11.54 -5.37 -3.93
C ILE A 212 -10.94 -3.96 -4.11
N GLU A 213 -10.46 -3.61 -5.31
CA GLU A 213 -9.95 -2.26 -5.60
C GLU A 213 -11.04 -1.18 -5.59
N ILE A 214 -12.29 -1.51 -5.95
CA ILE A 214 -13.42 -0.59 -5.79
C ILE A 214 -13.66 -0.34 -4.30
N PHE A 215 -13.73 -1.40 -3.49
CA PHE A 215 -13.88 -1.29 -2.04
C PHE A 215 -12.78 -0.43 -1.41
N LYS A 216 -11.52 -0.64 -1.79
CA LYS A 216 -10.38 0.18 -1.36
C LYS A 216 -10.52 1.65 -1.75
N ARG A 217 -10.95 1.92 -2.99
CA ARG A 217 -11.17 3.29 -3.46
C ARG A 217 -12.29 3.98 -2.66
N THR A 218 -13.34 3.26 -2.30
CA THR A 218 -14.42 3.76 -1.44
C THR A 218 -13.91 4.07 -0.03
N LEU A 219 -13.18 3.14 0.59
CA LEU A 219 -12.57 3.35 1.92
C LEU A 219 -11.63 4.58 1.94
N ARG A 220 -10.86 4.84 0.88
CA ARG A 220 -9.98 6.02 0.78
C ARG A 220 -10.74 7.35 0.81
N GLN A 221 -12.00 7.37 0.39
CA GLN A 221 -12.83 8.58 0.39
C GLN A 221 -13.40 8.88 1.79
N CYS A 222 -13.45 7.89 2.68
CA CYS A 222 -13.82 8.09 4.07
C CYS A 222 -12.74 8.85 4.85
N THR A 223 -13.19 9.53 5.91
CA THR A 223 -12.28 10.09 6.91
C THR A 223 -11.55 8.97 7.64
N PHE A 224 -10.36 9.26 8.18
CA PHE A 224 -9.65 8.29 9.02
C PHE A 224 -10.49 7.86 10.25
N PRO A 225 -11.17 8.76 10.99
CA PRO A 225 -12.08 8.38 12.07
C PRO A 225 -13.20 7.40 11.63
N ALA A 226 -13.82 7.63 10.46
CA ALA A 226 -14.83 6.73 9.92
C ALA A 226 -14.26 5.34 9.60
N ARG A 227 -13.06 5.25 9.00
CA ARG A 227 -12.38 3.96 8.79
C ARG A 227 -11.98 3.28 10.10
N SER A 228 -11.51 4.03 11.08
CA SER A 228 -11.18 3.52 12.42
C SER A 228 -12.43 2.98 13.12
N LEU A 229 -13.57 3.66 12.98
CA LEU A 229 -14.86 3.17 13.45
C LEU A 229 -15.23 1.84 12.77
N LEU A 230 -15.16 1.76 11.45
CA LEU A 230 -15.46 0.52 10.71
C LEU A 230 -14.53 -0.63 11.11
N SER A 231 -13.24 -0.36 11.32
CA SER A 231 -12.26 -1.33 11.83
C SER A 231 -12.65 -1.89 13.21
N LYS A 232 -13.08 -1.01 14.12
CA LYS A 232 -13.57 -1.43 15.44
C LYS A 232 -14.86 -2.24 15.33
N ILE A 233 -15.81 -1.82 14.49
CA ILE A 233 -17.03 -2.59 14.22
C ILE A 233 -16.67 -4.00 13.78
N ILE A 234 -15.75 -4.16 12.81
CA ILE A 234 -15.30 -5.47 12.32
C ILE A 234 -14.66 -6.33 13.41
N SER A 235 -14.02 -5.71 14.40
CA SER A 235 -13.43 -6.41 15.53
C SER A 235 -14.48 -6.90 16.54
N GLU A 236 -15.65 -6.27 16.59
CA GLU A 236 -16.72 -6.56 17.54
C GLU A 236 -17.84 -7.46 16.98
N ILE A 237 -17.95 -7.60 15.66
CA ILE A 237 -18.99 -8.46 15.07
C ILE A 237 -18.69 -9.94 15.26
N ASP A 238 -19.77 -10.72 15.37
CA ASP A 238 -19.69 -12.17 15.34
C ASP A 238 -19.21 -12.69 13.98
N SER A 239 -18.58 -13.86 14.01
CA SER A 239 -18.13 -14.56 12.81
C SER A 239 -19.31 -14.79 11.85
N PRO A 240 -19.23 -14.30 10.60
CA PRO A 240 -20.23 -14.58 9.58
C PRO A 240 -20.34 -16.08 9.32
N LYS A 241 -21.56 -16.55 9.03
CA LYS A 241 -21.84 -17.99 8.81
C LYS A 241 -21.37 -18.50 7.44
N GLY A 242 -21.08 -17.59 6.51
CA GLY A 242 -20.66 -17.88 5.14
C GLY A 242 -20.33 -16.60 4.37
N ILE A 243 -19.66 -16.74 3.23
CA ILE A 243 -19.10 -15.62 2.43
C ILE A 243 -20.15 -14.63 1.90
N SER A 244 -21.41 -15.05 1.79
CA SER A 244 -22.53 -14.21 1.32
C SER A 244 -23.44 -13.75 2.46
N THR A 245 -23.03 -13.98 3.72
CA THR A 245 -23.83 -13.62 4.90
C THR A 245 -24.03 -12.10 4.94
N LYS A 246 -25.28 -11.66 5.04
CA LYS A 246 -25.62 -10.29 5.39
C LYS A 246 -25.34 -10.07 6.88
N ILE A 247 -24.57 -9.04 7.23
CA ILE A 247 -24.14 -8.78 8.61
C ILE A 247 -24.96 -7.60 9.13
N GLU A 248 -25.99 -7.88 9.92
CA GLU A 248 -26.90 -6.87 10.47
C GLU A 248 -26.92 -6.94 11.99
N PHE A 249 -26.87 -5.79 12.64
CA PHE A 249 -26.95 -5.71 14.10
C PHE A 249 -27.47 -4.33 14.56
N PRO A 250 -28.06 -4.25 15.77
CA PRO A 250 -28.46 -2.98 16.36
C PRO A 250 -27.27 -2.05 16.65
N GLU A 251 -27.39 -0.77 16.28
CA GLU A 251 -26.36 0.26 16.53
C GLU A 251 -25.97 0.33 18.02
N LYS A 252 -26.93 0.12 18.91
CA LYS A 252 -26.73 0.17 20.37
C LYS A 252 -25.74 -0.87 20.90
N LEU A 253 -25.49 -1.96 20.17
CA LEU A 253 -24.50 -2.96 20.57
C LEU A 253 -23.07 -2.40 20.53
N LEU A 254 -22.83 -1.34 19.77
CA LEU A 254 -21.53 -0.68 19.69
C LEU A 254 -21.25 0.24 20.89
N TYR A 255 -22.27 0.64 21.67
CA TYR A 255 -22.09 1.69 22.68
C TYR A 255 -21.18 1.25 23.83
N GLY A 256 -21.31 0.01 24.29
CA GLY A 256 -20.43 -0.55 25.32
C GLY A 256 -18.99 -0.72 24.82
N PRO A 257 -18.75 -1.54 23.79
CA PRO A 257 -17.42 -1.83 23.28
C PRO A 257 -16.65 -0.58 22.83
N LEU A 258 -17.33 0.39 22.22
CA LEU A 258 -16.70 1.61 21.73
C LEU A 258 -16.72 2.76 22.74
N SER A 259 -17.24 2.52 23.95
CA SER A 259 -17.38 3.52 25.02
C SER A 259 -18.12 4.79 24.55
N ILE A 260 -19.25 4.61 23.86
CA ILE A 260 -20.09 5.70 23.38
C ILE A 260 -21.01 6.18 24.50
N ASP A 261 -20.98 7.48 24.74
CA ASP A 261 -21.83 8.21 25.67
C ASP A 261 -22.31 9.53 25.06
N GLU A 262 -23.09 10.31 25.81
CA GLU A 262 -23.67 11.58 25.31
C GLU A 262 -22.63 12.59 24.81
N ARG A 263 -21.37 12.51 25.27
CA ARG A 263 -20.31 13.47 24.93
C ARG A 263 -19.68 13.18 23.57
N ASN A 264 -19.65 11.91 23.16
CA ASN A 264 -19.02 11.48 21.91
C ASN A 264 -20.02 10.91 20.87
N TYR A 265 -21.30 10.80 21.22
CA TYR A 265 -22.35 10.30 20.33
C TYR A 265 -22.44 11.07 19.00
N SER A 266 -22.30 12.39 19.03
CA SER A 266 -22.36 13.21 17.81
C SER A 266 -21.24 12.89 16.83
N VAL A 267 -20.02 12.67 17.34
CA VAL A 267 -18.86 12.28 16.53
C VAL A 267 -19.06 10.88 15.96
N PHE A 268 -19.49 9.93 16.79
CA PHE A 268 -19.83 8.57 16.38
C PHE A 268 -20.91 8.55 15.28
N SER A 269 -21.97 9.34 15.43
CA SER A 269 -23.04 9.45 14.43
C SER A 269 -22.51 10.04 13.13
N ASN A 270 -21.69 11.09 13.17
CA ASN A 270 -21.09 11.69 11.97
C ASN A 270 -20.17 10.71 11.23
N ASP A 271 -19.41 9.89 11.95
CA ASP A 271 -18.56 8.87 11.35
C ASP A 271 -19.39 7.74 10.70
N LEU A 272 -20.51 7.33 11.32
CA LEU A 272 -21.47 6.42 10.70
C LEU A 272 -22.15 7.03 9.47
N ASP A 273 -22.51 8.31 9.51
CA ASP A 273 -23.09 9.03 8.37
C ASP A 273 -22.07 9.09 7.23
N ASN A 274 -20.78 9.31 7.52
CA ASN A 274 -19.72 9.27 6.51
C ASN A 274 -19.60 7.89 5.84
N LEU A 275 -19.66 6.80 6.61
CA LEU A 275 -19.64 5.43 6.07
C LEU A 275 -20.89 5.14 5.22
N PHE A 276 -22.05 5.62 5.65
CA PHE A 276 -23.32 5.46 4.94
C PHE A 276 -23.31 6.22 3.61
N ASP A 277 -22.89 7.48 3.62
CA ASP A 277 -22.81 8.33 2.43
C ASP A 277 -21.85 7.77 1.37
N MET A 278 -20.81 7.05 1.79
CA MET A 278 -19.87 6.36 0.90
C MET A 278 -20.38 4.99 0.43
N GLY A 279 -21.55 4.54 0.89
CA GLY A 279 -22.13 3.23 0.54
C GLY A 279 -21.35 2.05 1.12
N LEU A 280 -20.62 2.24 2.23
CA LEU A 280 -19.91 1.17 2.91
C LEU A 280 -20.77 0.43 3.93
N ILE A 281 -21.82 1.09 4.43
CA ILE A 281 -22.81 0.52 5.35
C ILE A 281 -24.22 0.97 4.94
N GLU A 282 -25.22 0.20 5.33
CA GLU A 282 -26.61 0.67 5.33
C GLU A 282 -27.08 0.95 6.77
N ARG A 283 -27.98 1.92 6.90
CA ARG A 283 -28.60 2.28 8.19
C ARG A 283 -30.09 2.51 7.99
N TRP A 284 -30.89 1.94 8.89
CA TRP A 284 -32.34 2.15 8.91
C TRP A 284 -32.90 2.03 10.31
N ASN A 285 -34.11 2.56 10.50
CA ASN A 285 -34.87 2.34 11.72
C ASN A 285 -35.77 1.11 11.52
N ASN A 286 -35.52 0.06 12.29
CA ASN A 286 -36.39 -1.10 12.34
C ASN A 286 -37.50 -0.86 13.36
N SER A 287 -38.75 -1.17 13.00
CA SER A 287 -39.88 -1.06 13.92
C SER A 287 -39.88 -2.26 14.87
N VAL A 288 -39.76 -1.99 16.17
CA VAL A 288 -39.72 -3.03 17.22
C VAL A 288 -41.11 -3.28 17.79
N GLY A 289 -41.95 -2.25 17.80
CA GLY A 289 -43.34 -2.38 18.25
C GLY A 289 -44.01 -1.03 18.50
N MET A 290 -45.20 -1.10 19.09
CA MET A 290 -45.92 0.06 19.59
C MET A 290 -46.29 -0.16 21.04
N TYR A 291 -46.19 0.90 21.84
CA TYR A 291 -46.69 0.92 23.21
C TYR A 291 -47.51 2.18 23.44
N THR A 292 -48.42 2.15 24.41
CA THR A 292 -49.24 3.30 24.77
C THR A 292 -48.85 3.83 26.14
N VAL A 293 -48.81 5.15 26.28
CA VAL A 293 -48.68 5.83 27.58
C VAL A 293 -49.87 6.77 27.71
N GLY A 294 -50.86 6.36 28.51
CA GLY A 294 -52.17 7.03 28.52
C GLY A 294 -52.93 6.79 27.22
N ASP A 295 -53.42 7.87 26.60
CA ASP A 295 -54.12 7.85 25.31
C ASP A 295 -53.17 7.99 24.10
N ASP A 296 -51.88 8.21 24.35
CA ASP A 296 -50.88 8.43 23.31
C ASP A 296 -50.20 7.11 22.91
N ALA A 297 -50.09 6.89 21.61
CA ALA A 297 -49.40 5.74 21.02
C ALA A 297 -47.99 6.12 20.57
N TYR A 298 -47.00 5.36 21.02
CA TYR A 298 -45.59 5.54 20.71
C TYR A 298 -45.11 4.39 19.83
N PHE A 299 -44.26 4.72 18.86
CA PHE A 299 -43.56 3.75 18.03
C PHE A 299 -42.17 3.54 18.59
N GLU A 300 -41.85 2.30 18.94
CA GLU A 300 -40.51 1.91 19.32
C GLU A 300 -39.76 1.49 18.06
N SER A 301 -38.64 2.18 17.79
CA SER A 301 -37.76 1.83 16.70
C SER A 301 -36.33 1.64 17.19
N GLU A 302 -35.63 0.73 16.52
CA GLU A 302 -34.24 0.42 16.79
C GLU A 302 -33.41 0.73 15.55
N ARG A 303 -32.33 1.50 15.73
CA ARG A 303 -31.37 1.77 14.65
C ARG A 303 -30.57 0.52 14.35
N MET A 304 -30.60 0.10 13.10
CA MET A 304 -29.86 -1.05 12.59
C MET A 304 -28.70 -0.57 11.72
N ILE A 305 -27.60 -1.30 11.77
CA ILE A 305 -26.47 -1.20 10.85
C ILE A 305 -26.39 -2.49 10.05
N CYS A 306 -26.14 -2.37 8.74
CA CYS A 306 -25.75 -3.49 7.89
C CYS A 306 -24.38 -3.24 7.27
N LEU A 307 -23.50 -4.24 7.35
CA LEU A 307 -22.27 -4.32 6.55
C LEU A 307 -22.53 -5.21 5.34
N GLU A 308 -22.78 -4.58 4.18
CA GLU A 308 -22.98 -5.28 2.92
C GLU A 308 -22.25 -4.56 1.79
N PHE A 309 -21.25 -5.23 1.22
CA PHE A 309 -20.57 -4.79 0.01
C PHE A 309 -20.62 -5.92 -1.02
N LYS A 310 -21.70 -5.94 -1.79
CA LYS A 310 -22.19 -7.13 -2.50
C LYS A 310 -21.58 -7.28 -3.89
N LYS A 311 -21.20 -8.52 -4.23
CA LYS A 311 -20.93 -8.98 -5.61
C LYS A 311 -21.86 -10.13 -5.93
N PHE A 312 -22.29 -10.22 -7.20
CA PHE A 312 -23.20 -11.27 -7.66
C PHE A 312 -22.47 -12.44 -8.32
N GLU A 313 -21.29 -12.21 -8.90
CA GLU A 313 -20.49 -13.21 -9.60
C GLU A 313 -19.00 -12.98 -9.24
N PRO A 314 -18.38 -13.77 -8.34
CA PRO A 314 -19.03 -14.76 -7.49
C PRO A 314 -19.97 -14.09 -6.47
N GLU A 315 -21.05 -14.77 -6.09
CA GLU A 315 -21.98 -14.25 -5.09
C GLU A 315 -21.29 -14.16 -3.72
N MET A 316 -21.07 -12.94 -3.23
CA MET A 316 -20.48 -12.72 -1.91
C MET A 316 -20.88 -11.36 -1.33
N ASN A 317 -20.80 -11.29 0.00
CA ASN A 317 -20.66 -10.04 0.73
C ASN A 317 -19.19 -9.89 1.09
N LEU A 318 -18.51 -8.86 0.56
CA LEU A 318 -17.07 -8.71 0.71
C LEU A 318 -16.65 -8.66 2.19
N TYR A 319 -17.43 -8.02 3.07
CA TYR A 319 -17.14 -8.01 4.51
C TYR A 319 -17.11 -9.42 5.09
N ALA A 320 -18.09 -10.26 4.74
CA ALA A 320 -18.17 -11.63 5.23
C ALA A 320 -17.06 -12.50 4.63
N ALA A 321 -16.80 -12.38 3.33
CA ALA A 321 -15.73 -13.10 2.64
C ALA A 321 -14.35 -12.75 3.23
N LEU A 322 -14.06 -11.45 3.40
CA LEU A 322 -12.81 -10.98 4.02
C LEU A 322 -12.70 -11.44 5.47
N PHE A 323 -13.76 -11.34 6.27
CA PHE A 323 -13.74 -11.81 7.66
C PHE A 323 -13.37 -13.29 7.73
N ILE A 324 -14.03 -14.13 6.95
CA ILE A 324 -13.77 -15.57 6.93
C ILE A 324 -12.36 -15.86 6.42
N PHE A 325 -11.92 -15.17 5.36
CA PHE A 325 -10.57 -15.28 4.81
C PHE A 325 -9.50 -14.97 5.85
N TYR A 326 -9.55 -13.79 6.45
CA TYR A 326 -8.57 -13.34 7.44
C TYR A 326 -8.61 -14.21 8.69
N LYS A 327 -9.79 -14.66 9.14
CA LYS A 327 -9.90 -15.58 10.27
C LYS A 327 -9.31 -16.97 9.97
N MET A 328 -9.42 -17.43 8.73
CA MET A 328 -8.96 -18.77 8.33
C MET A 328 -7.46 -18.81 8.04
N TYR A 329 -6.91 -17.79 7.37
CA TYR A 329 -5.53 -17.79 6.89
C TYR A 329 -4.61 -16.81 7.63
N HIS A 330 -5.18 -15.89 8.41
CA HIS A 330 -4.47 -14.82 9.09
C HIS A 330 -5.01 -14.60 10.52
N ASP A 331 -5.36 -13.37 10.86
CA ASP A 331 -5.99 -12.96 12.12
C ASP A 331 -6.97 -11.81 11.85
N ILE A 332 -8.01 -11.70 12.68
CA ILE A 332 -9.05 -10.68 12.50
C ILE A 332 -8.52 -9.26 12.73
N ASN A 333 -7.50 -9.10 13.59
CA ASN A 333 -6.87 -7.79 13.79
C ASN A 333 -6.16 -7.31 12.52
N LYS A 334 -5.68 -8.22 11.66
CA LYS A 334 -5.12 -7.85 10.36
C LYS A 334 -6.17 -7.32 9.40
N LEU A 335 -7.40 -7.84 9.44
CA LEU A 335 -8.51 -7.27 8.66
C LEU A 335 -8.90 -5.89 9.19
N ALA A 336 -8.99 -5.75 10.52
CA ALA A 336 -9.29 -4.47 11.15
C ALA A 336 -8.25 -3.40 10.75
N LEU A 337 -6.97 -3.72 10.85
CA LEU A 337 -5.87 -2.85 10.41
C LEU A 337 -5.89 -2.57 8.90
N ALA A 338 -6.24 -3.57 8.08
CA ALA A 338 -6.37 -3.40 6.63
C ALA A 338 -7.47 -2.39 6.28
N ILE A 339 -8.60 -2.43 7.00
CA ILE A 339 -9.70 -1.48 6.82
C ILE A 339 -9.30 -0.08 7.30
N GLU A 340 -8.72 0.03 8.50
CA GLU A 340 -8.33 1.32 9.09
C GLU A 340 -7.31 2.08 8.22
N ASN A 341 -6.26 1.36 7.80
CA ASN A 341 -5.16 1.89 7.01
C ASN A 341 -5.41 1.84 5.50
N ASN A 342 -6.53 1.25 5.07
CA ASN A 342 -6.80 0.95 3.67
C ASN A 342 -5.66 0.15 3.01
N ASP A 343 -5.13 -0.84 3.72
CA ASP A 343 -4.03 -1.69 3.28
C ASP A 343 -4.48 -3.14 3.15
N PHE A 344 -4.83 -3.53 1.93
CA PHE A 344 -5.17 -4.91 1.55
C PHE A 344 -4.04 -5.55 0.75
N SER A 345 -2.78 -5.21 1.05
CA SER A 345 -1.60 -5.73 0.36
C SER A 345 -1.50 -7.26 0.34
N LEU A 346 -2.09 -7.95 1.32
CA LEU A 346 -2.22 -9.41 1.31
C LEU A 346 -2.99 -9.87 0.06
N LEU A 347 -4.13 -9.25 -0.23
CA LEU A 347 -4.99 -9.61 -1.36
C LEU A 347 -4.59 -8.93 -2.69
N ALA A 348 -3.40 -8.34 -2.76
CA ALA A 348 -2.92 -7.64 -3.94
C ALA A 348 -1.99 -8.55 -4.75
N ASP A 349 -2.48 -9.03 -5.88
CA ASP A 349 -1.70 -9.88 -6.76
C ASP A 349 -0.92 -9.07 -7.80
N GLY A 350 0.40 -9.25 -7.82
CA GLY A 350 1.27 -8.80 -8.93
C GLY A 350 1.08 -9.58 -10.24
N ALA A 351 0.24 -10.63 -10.28
CA ALA A 351 0.12 -11.59 -11.38
C ALA A 351 -1.21 -11.53 -12.14
N CYS A 352 -2.25 -10.84 -11.63
CA CYS A 352 -3.48 -10.54 -12.38
C CYS A 352 -3.30 -9.41 -13.42
N GLN A 353 -2.06 -9.18 -13.87
CA GLN A 353 -1.71 -8.28 -14.97
C GLN A 353 -1.23 -9.13 -16.14
N ASN A 354 -2.16 -9.60 -16.98
CA ASN A 354 -2.06 -9.83 -18.44
C ASN A 354 -3.14 -10.84 -18.90
N PRO A 355 -3.85 -10.58 -20.01
CA PRO A 355 -3.86 -11.47 -21.16
C PRO A 355 -2.57 -11.35 -21.98
#